data_AF-A0AA40D2P8-F1
#
_entry.id   AF-A0AA40D2P8-F1
#
_cell.length_a   1.000
_cell.length_b   1.000
_cell.length_c   1.000
_cell.angle_alpha   90.00
_cell.angle_beta   90.00
_cell.angle_gamma   90.00
#
_symmetry.space_group_name_H-M   'P 1'
#
loop_
_entity.id
_entity.type
_entity.pdbx_description
1 polymer ?
#
loop_
_entity_poly.entity_id
_entity_poly.type
_entity_poly.pdbx_seq_one_letter_code
_entity_poly.pdbx_strand_id
1 'polypeptide(L)'
;MSTAEYQSNFNNYQAQGYRPKHVYAYPVGGATNFAAIWDKSPAPGNGAWQSRYGMSSDGYQSVSNTFTSQGYRPVHVSGYEEAGQARYAALWERPTNGPAWVSRHGLTSAQYQAAFDMYTAQGYRPVKVNGYVVGGVDYYAAIWDKAPSPPWVARHGLNAQQYQAVYDQLVPQGYRATVVSAYTLGANQDRYAAIWVKE
;
A
#
# COMPACT_ATOMS: atom_id res chain seq x y z
N MET A 1 -6.32 11.74 11.48
CA MET A 1 -6.25 11.38 12.91
C MET A 1 -4.79 11.46 13.32
N SER A 2 -4.48 12.15 14.40
CA SER A 2 -3.16 12.09 15.05
C SER A 2 -2.82 10.65 15.46
N THR A 3 -1.57 10.37 15.80
CA THR A 3 -1.15 9.06 16.31
C THR A 3 -1.99 8.60 17.51
N ALA A 4 -2.27 9.49 18.46
CA ALA A 4 -3.07 9.17 19.65
C ALA A 4 -4.53 8.85 19.30
N GLU A 5 -5.14 9.66 18.43
CA GLU A 5 -6.51 9.40 17.95
C GLU A 5 -6.60 8.11 17.16
N TYR A 6 -5.61 7.83 16.30
CA TYR A 6 -5.54 6.58 15.55
C TYR A 6 -5.45 5.39 16.49
N GLN A 7 -4.57 5.43 17.50
CA GLN A 7 -4.44 4.34 18.47
C GLN A 7 -5.73 4.12 19.27
N SER A 8 -6.37 5.21 19.70
CA SER A 8 -7.65 5.14 20.42
C SER A 8 -8.76 4.54 19.55
N ASN A 9 -8.91 5.02 18.31
CA ASN A 9 -9.92 4.52 17.38
C ASN A 9 -9.63 3.07 16.98
N PHE A 10 -8.36 2.70 16.81
CA PHE A 10 -7.94 1.33 16.54
C PHE A 10 -8.41 0.39 17.65
N ASN A 11 -8.10 0.72 18.91
CA ASN A 11 -8.50 -0.10 20.05
C ASN A 11 -10.03 -0.22 20.16
N ASN A 12 -10.74 0.88 19.96
CA ASN A 12 -12.21 0.91 20.01
C ASN A 12 -12.85 0.06 18.91
N TYR A 13 -12.43 0.24 17.65
CA TYR A 13 -12.96 -0.51 16.53
C TYR A 13 -12.61 -2.00 16.60
N GLN A 14 -11.40 -2.34 17.05
CA GLN A 14 -11.01 -3.72 17.30
C GLN A 14 -11.90 -4.39 18.35
N ALA A 15 -12.20 -3.71 19.46
CA ALA A 15 -13.11 -4.21 20.50
C ALA A 15 -14.54 -4.45 19.99
N GLN A 16 -14.95 -3.73 18.94
CA GLN A 16 -16.24 -3.87 18.27
C GLN A 16 -16.24 -4.89 17.11
N GLY A 17 -15.12 -5.60 16.90
CA GLY A 17 -14.98 -6.61 15.85
C GLY A 17 -14.70 -6.06 14.46
N TYR A 18 -14.31 -4.79 14.34
CA TYR A 18 -13.82 -4.22 13.08
C TYR A 18 -12.31 -4.46 12.93
N ARG A 19 -11.84 -4.48 11.70
CA ARG A 19 -10.41 -4.49 11.36
C ARG A 19 -10.10 -3.42 10.31
N PRO A 20 -8.88 -2.89 10.26
CA PRO A 20 -8.52 -1.94 9.23
C PRO A 20 -8.35 -2.69 7.91
N LYS A 21 -8.92 -2.16 6.83
CA LYS A 21 -8.75 -2.63 5.45
C LYS A 21 -7.70 -1.81 4.69
N HIS A 22 -7.63 -0.52 4.99
CA HIS A 22 -6.63 0.40 4.47
C HIS A 22 -6.10 1.26 5.62
N VAL A 23 -4.80 1.53 5.63
CA VAL A 23 -4.16 2.44 6.59
C VAL A 23 -3.11 3.26 5.83
N TYR A 24 -3.36 4.56 5.69
CA TYR A 24 -2.44 5.52 5.11
C TYR A 24 -1.87 6.38 6.22
N ALA A 25 -0.56 6.57 6.22
CA ALA A 25 0.13 7.50 7.11
C ALA A 25 0.76 8.61 6.28
N TYR A 26 0.67 9.86 6.75
CA TYR A 26 1.19 11.03 6.06
C TYR A 26 1.54 12.14 7.07
N PRO A 27 2.59 12.95 6.80
CA PRO A 27 2.93 14.07 7.66
C PRO A 27 2.01 15.28 7.41
N VAL A 28 1.60 15.96 8.48
CA VAL A 28 0.95 17.29 8.44
C VAL A 28 1.65 18.17 9.47
N GLY A 29 2.29 19.25 9.04
CA GLY A 29 3.00 20.17 9.94
C GLY A 29 4.09 19.51 10.79
N GLY A 30 4.75 18.46 10.28
CA GLY A 30 5.78 17.69 11.00
C GLY A 30 5.25 16.59 11.93
N ALA A 31 3.93 16.45 12.09
CA ALA A 31 3.30 15.39 12.86
C ALA A 31 2.71 14.29 11.96
N THR A 32 2.93 13.02 12.32
CA THR A 32 2.35 11.87 11.61
C THR A 32 0.84 11.78 11.84
N ASN A 33 0.08 11.77 10.73
CA ASN A 33 -1.36 11.60 10.71
C ASN A 33 -1.74 10.32 9.97
N PHE A 34 -2.90 9.77 10.32
CA PHE A 34 -3.44 8.54 9.74
C PHE A 34 -4.83 8.77 9.16
N ALA A 35 -5.08 8.09 8.03
CA ALA A 35 -6.41 7.80 7.50
C ALA A 35 -6.58 6.29 7.42
N ALA A 36 -7.71 5.77 7.89
CA ALA A 36 -7.98 4.33 7.88
C ALA A 36 -9.42 4.03 7.50
N ILE A 37 -9.62 2.98 6.70
CA ILE A 37 -10.93 2.41 6.39
C ILE A 37 -11.06 1.12 7.18
N TRP A 38 -12.18 0.95 7.89
CA TRP A 38 -12.46 -0.20 8.74
C TRP A 38 -13.58 -1.04 8.14
N ASP A 39 -13.45 -2.36 8.17
CA ASP A 39 -14.52 -3.29 7.81
C ASP A 39 -14.94 -4.16 9.01
N LYS A 40 -16.24 -4.45 9.09
CA LYS A 40 -16.82 -5.41 10.07
C LYS A 40 -17.00 -6.79 9.45
N SER A 41 -16.54 -6.99 8.22
CA SER A 41 -16.66 -8.27 7.53
C SER A 41 -15.87 -9.33 8.29
N PRO A 42 -16.41 -10.55 8.48
CA PRO A 42 -15.56 -11.67 8.85
C PRO A 42 -14.47 -11.74 7.78
N ALA A 43 -13.20 -11.74 8.19
CA ALA A 43 -12.09 -11.86 7.25
C ALA A 43 -12.42 -12.96 6.23
N PRO A 44 -12.20 -12.78 4.91
CA PRO A 44 -12.28 -13.91 3.99
C PRO A 44 -11.42 -15.05 4.57
N GLY A 45 -12.08 -16.10 5.08
CA GLY A 45 -11.43 -17.23 5.74
C GLY A 45 -11.24 -17.18 7.26
N ASN A 46 -11.89 -16.29 8.02
CA ASN A 46 -11.72 -16.24 9.50
C ASN A 46 -10.25 -16.04 9.94
N GLY A 47 -9.42 -15.48 9.04
CA GLY A 47 -7.97 -15.42 9.18
C GLY A 47 -7.53 -14.42 10.24
N ALA A 48 -6.59 -14.83 11.09
CA ALA A 48 -5.92 -13.92 12.01
C ALA A 48 -5.22 -12.80 11.22
N TRP A 49 -5.17 -11.59 11.78
CA TRP A 49 -4.54 -10.43 11.18
C TRP A 49 -3.60 -9.75 12.17
N GLN A 50 -2.64 -8.99 11.65
CA GLN A 50 -1.68 -8.21 12.44
C GLN A 50 -1.48 -6.86 11.77
N SER A 51 -1.36 -5.78 12.54
CA SER A 51 -0.96 -4.47 12.04
C SER A 51 0.18 -3.88 12.88
N ARG A 52 1.05 -3.09 12.25
CA ARG A 52 2.11 -2.32 12.91
C ARG A 52 2.31 -1.00 12.15
N TYR A 53 2.79 0.03 12.84
CA TYR A 53 3.13 1.33 12.27
C TYR A 53 4.39 1.90 12.92
N GLY A 54 4.97 2.97 12.38
CA GLY A 54 6.18 3.60 12.91
C GLY A 54 7.47 2.78 12.71
N MET A 55 7.41 1.70 11.93
CA MET A 55 8.56 0.81 11.74
C MET A 55 9.62 1.48 10.86
N SER A 56 10.90 1.34 11.20
CA SER A 56 11.99 1.62 10.26
C SER A 56 11.97 0.61 9.10
N SER A 57 12.76 0.83 8.05
CA SER A 57 12.90 -0.12 6.94
C SER A 57 13.29 -1.53 7.43
N ASP A 58 14.31 -1.62 8.27
CA ASP A 58 14.79 -2.89 8.82
C ASP A 58 13.78 -3.51 9.78
N GLY A 59 13.11 -2.67 10.59
CA GLY A 59 12.04 -3.11 11.49
C GLY A 59 10.87 -3.72 10.72
N TYR A 60 10.43 -3.08 9.63
CA TYR A 60 9.40 -3.60 8.75
C TYR A 60 9.80 -4.93 8.12
N GLN A 61 11.05 -5.06 7.65
CA GLN A 61 11.54 -6.30 7.06
C GLN A 61 11.59 -7.44 8.10
N SER A 62 12.08 -7.18 9.31
CA SER A 62 12.14 -8.17 10.40
C SER A 62 10.75 -8.65 10.83
N VAL A 63 9.81 -7.71 11.02
CA VAL A 63 8.41 -8.02 11.35
C VAL A 63 7.75 -8.81 10.23
N SER A 64 7.96 -8.40 8.97
CA SER A 64 7.41 -9.11 7.81
C SER A 64 7.93 -10.54 7.72
N ASN A 65 9.23 -10.77 7.91
CA ASN A 65 9.82 -12.10 7.90
C ASN A 65 9.21 -12.98 9.00
N THR A 66 9.07 -12.45 10.22
CA THR A 66 8.44 -13.14 11.35
C THR A 66 6.99 -13.53 11.05
N PHE A 67 6.21 -12.62 10.47
CA PHE A 67 4.82 -12.91 10.13
C PHE A 67 4.71 -13.88 8.96
N THR A 68 5.57 -13.78 7.95
CA THR A 68 5.64 -14.75 6.85
C THR A 68 5.97 -16.16 7.32
N SER A 69 6.91 -16.32 8.27
CA SER A 69 7.19 -17.65 8.84
C SER A 69 6.02 -18.22 9.67
N GLN A 70 5.07 -17.38 10.08
CA GLN A 70 3.84 -17.77 10.79
C GLN A 70 2.64 -17.94 9.85
N GLY A 71 2.86 -17.88 8.52
CA GLY A 71 1.83 -18.04 7.50
C GLY A 71 1.04 -16.78 7.16
N TYR A 72 1.41 -15.62 7.72
CA TYR A 72 0.80 -14.35 7.33
C TYR A 72 1.46 -13.80 6.06
N ARG A 73 0.72 -13.00 5.31
CA ARG A 73 1.24 -12.21 4.18
C ARG A 73 0.83 -10.75 4.29
N PRO A 74 1.67 -9.80 3.85
CA PRO A 74 1.26 -8.41 3.78
C PRO A 74 0.11 -8.25 2.78
N VAL A 75 -0.89 -7.47 3.18
CA VAL A 75 -2.03 -7.07 2.33
C VAL A 75 -2.13 -5.55 2.19
N HIS A 76 -1.40 -4.81 3.03
CA HIS A 76 -1.23 -3.37 2.95
C HIS A 76 0.17 -2.98 3.41
N VAL A 77 0.77 -2.01 2.73
CA VAL A 77 2.01 -1.35 3.14
C VAL A 77 1.95 0.11 2.72
N SER A 78 2.30 1.01 3.63
CA SER A 78 2.40 2.46 3.41
C SER A 78 3.75 2.91 3.95
N GLY A 79 4.59 3.45 3.08
CA GLY A 79 5.76 4.23 3.47
C GLY A 79 5.36 5.68 3.73
N TYR A 80 6.09 6.36 4.60
CA TYR A 80 5.94 7.80 4.87
C TYR A 80 7.23 8.36 5.47
N GLU A 81 7.44 9.66 5.33
CA GLU A 81 8.52 10.35 6.03
C GLU A 81 8.11 10.69 7.46
N GLU A 82 9.01 10.43 8.40
CA GLU A 82 8.96 10.98 9.75
C GLU A 82 10.37 11.43 10.13
N ALA A 83 10.52 12.73 10.41
CA ALA A 83 11.81 13.35 10.77
C ALA A 83 12.96 13.00 9.80
N GLY A 84 12.72 13.11 8.48
CA GLY A 84 13.73 12.82 7.45
C GLY A 84 14.05 11.34 7.24
N GLN A 85 13.32 10.43 7.89
CA GLN A 85 13.55 8.99 7.81
C GLN A 85 12.31 8.27 7.27
N ALA A 86 12.54 7.19 6.51
CA ALA A 86 11.47 6.33 6.04
C ALA A 86 10.86 5.54 7.20
N ARG A 87 9.54 5.63 7.34
CA ARG A 87 8.73 4.82 8.24
C ARG A 87 7.68 4.04 7.48
N TYR A 88 7.23 2.92 8.07
CA TYR A 88 6.28 2.02 7.46
C TYR A 88 5.12 1.68 8.40
N ALA A 89 3.93 1.67 7.83
CA ALA A 89 2.73 1.07 8.39
C ALA A 89 2.24 -0.06 7.49
N ALA A 90 1.86 -1.18 8.08
CA ALA A 90 1.46 -2.36 7.32
C ALA A 90 0.42 -3.20 8.04
N LEU A 91 -0.31 -3.96 7.23
CA LEU A 91 -1.31 -4.95 7.64
C LEU A 91 -0.93 -6.29 7.02
N TRP A 92 -0.97 -7.33 7.83
CA TRP A 92 -0.80 -8.70 7.41
C TRP A 92 -2.03 -9.51 7.74
N GLU A 93 -2.36 -10.45 6.87
CA GLU A 93 -3.44 -11.42 7.05
C GLU A 93 -2.88 -12.82 6.93
N ARG A 94 -3.41 -13.75 7.71
CA ARG A 94 -3.13 -15.19 7.61
C ARG A 94 -4.30 -15.89 6.93
N PRO A 95 -4.28 -15.99 5.58
CA PRO A 95 -5.34 -16.68 4.87
C PRO A 95 -5.18 -18.21 5.03
N THR A 96 -6.28 -18.95 4.92
CA THR A 96 -6.26 -20.42 4.87
C THR A 96 -5.58 -20.92 3.59
N ASN A 97 -5.80 -20.23 2.47
CA ASN A 97 -5.17 -20.44 1.17
C ASN A 97 -5.02 -19.10 0.45
N GLY A 98 -3.99 -18.93 -0.38
CA GLY A 98 -3.84 -17.73 -1.17
C GLY A 98 -2.86 -17.92 -2.34
N PRO A 99 -2.93 -17.05 -3.36
CA PRO A 99 -1.98 -17.09 -4.46
C PRO A 99 -0.56 -16.82 -3.94
N ALA A 100 0.44 -17.30 -4.68
CA ALA A 100 1.82 -16.87 -4.49
C ALA A 100 1.91 -15.34 -4.57
N TRP A 101 2.74 -14.74 -3.72
CA TRP A 101 2.83 -13.29 -3.58
C TRP A 101 4.29 -12.87 -3.37
N VAL A 102 4.57 -11.60 -3.65
CA VAL A 102 5.84 -10.94 -3.32
C VAL A 102 5.55 -9.53 -2.86
N SER A 103 6.31 -9.02 -1.88
CA SER A 103 6.26 -7.63 -1.45
C SER A 103 7.65 -7.01 -1.45
N ARG A 104 7.73 -5.72 -1.78
CA ARG A 104 8.96 -4.91 -1.73
C ARG A 104 8.66 -3.54 -1.16
N HIS A 105 9.64 -2.92 -0.51
CA HIS A 105 9.57 -1.58 0.06
C HIS A 105 10.91 -0.86 -0.14
N GLY A 106 10.95 0.44 0.13
CA GLY A 106 12.18 1.24 -0.02
C GLY A 106 12.67 1.38 -1.47
N LEU A 107 11.82 1.16 -2.48
CA LEU A 107 12.25 1.18 -3.88
C LEU A 107 12.23 2.60 -4.42
N THR A 108 13.31 3.08 -5.03
CA THR A 108 13.26 4.26 -5.90
C THR A 108 12.33 4.01 -7.10
N SER A 109 11.93 5.07 -7.81
CA SER A 109 11.12 4.97 -9.03
C SER A 109 11.68 3.95 -10.05
N ALA A 110 12.98 4.03 -10.35
CA ALA A 110 13.64 3.09 -11.27
C ALA A 110 13.66 1.65 -10.75
N GLN A 111 13.91 1.45 -9.45
CA GLN A 111 13.88 0.12 -8.84
C GLN A 111 12.47 -0.47 -8.81
N TYR A 112 11.44 0.37 -8.58
CA TYR A 112 10.05 -0.04 -8.66
C TYR A 112 9.69 -0.50 -10.07
N GLN A 113 10.06 0.27 -11.10
CA GLN A 113 9.81 -0.12 -12.49
C GLN A 113 10.51 -1.45 -12.84
N ALA A 114 11.78 -1.62 -12.44
CA ALA A 114 12.51 -2.88 -12.68
C ALA A 114 11.86 -4.08 -11.94
N ALA A 115 11.44 -3.89 -10.68
CA ALA A 115 10.73 -4.93 -9.93
C ALA A 115 9.37 -5.25 -10.56
N PHE A 116 8.64 -4.22 -11.01
CA PHE A 116 7.37 -4.35 -11.71
C PHE A 116 7.54 -5.19 -12.97
N ASP A 117 8.50 -4.86 -13.85
CA ASP A 117 8.73 -5.58 -15.10
C ASP A 117 9.12 -7.04 -14.84
N MET A 118 10.02 -7.27 -13.86
CA MET A 118 10.45 -8.60 -13.47
C MET A 118 9.29 -9.46 -12.97
N TYR A 119 8.46 -8.95 -12.04
CA TYR A 119 7.35 -9.71 -11.48
C TYR A 119 6.22 -9.92 -12.49
N THR A 120 5.97 -8.95 -13.36
CA THR A 120 4.98 -9.09 -14.44
C THR A 120 5.41 -10.16 -15.45
N ALA A 121 6.69 -10.20 -15.83
CA ALA A 121 7.25 -11.26 -16.68
C ALA A 121 7.16 -12.65 -16.04
N GLN A 122 7.16 -12.73 -14.71
CA GLN A 122 6.97 -13.97 -13.96
C GLN A 122 5.49 -14.34 -13.74
N GLY A 123 4.55 -13.56 -14.28
CA GLY A 123 3.11 -13.79 -14.18
C GLY A 123 2.46 -13.28 -12.89
N TYR A 124 3.16 -12.45 -12.10
CA TYR A 124 2.54 -11.71 -11.00
C TYR A 124 1.87 -10.43 -11.52
N ARG A 125 0.89 -9.90 -10.79
CA ARG A 125 0.33 -8.56 -11.00
C ARG A 125 0.48 -7.72 -9.73
N PRO A 126 0.61 -6.38 -9.82
CA PRO A 126 0.51 -5.55 -8.64
C PRO A 126 -0.92 -5.58 -8.10
N VAL A 127 -1.06 -5.67 -6.78
CA VAL A 127 -2.34 -5.57 -6.07
C VAL A 127 -2.34 -4.41 -5.05
N LYS A 128 -1.15 -3.93 -4.67
CA LYS A 128 -0.94 -2.69 -3.93
C LYS A 128 0.29 -1.97 -4.44
N VAL A 129 0.20 -0.64 -4.47
CA VAL A 129 1.31 0.28 -4.66
C VAL A 129 1.07 1.49 -3.78
N ASN A 130 2.09 1.91 -3.06
CA ASN A 130 2.10 3.15 -2.30
C ASN A 130 3.38 3.91 -2.68
N GLY A 131 3.19 5.14 -3.17
CA GLY A 131 4.26 6.11 -3.36
C GLY A 131 4.37 7.02 -2.14
N TYR A 132 5.59 7.35 -1.74
CA TYR A 132 5.89 8.24 -0.63
C TYR A 132 7.23 8.95 -0.89
N VAL A 133 7.51 10.01 -0.15
CA VAL A 133 8.72 10.82 -0.33
C VAL A 133 9.51 10.82 0.96
N VAL A 134 10.83 10.75 0.88
CA VAL A 134 11.75 10.90 2.01
C VAL A 134 12.91 11.76 1.53
N GLY A 135 13.12 12.91 2.18
CA GLY A 135 14.23 13.81 1.82
C GLY A 135 14.18 14.30 0.37
N GLY A 136 12.99 14.51 -0.18
CA GLY A 136 12.80 14.99 -1.55
C GLY A 136 12.98 13.95 -2.66
N VAL A 137 13.15 12.68 -2.31
CA VAL A 137 13.21 11.56 -3.27
C VAL A 137 11.94 10.72 -3.12
N ASP A 138 11.32 10.33 -4.25
CA ASP A 138 10.18 9.42 -4.21
C ASP A 138 10.59 7.95 -4.15
N TYR A 139 9.86 7.24 -3.32
CA TYR A 139 10.01 5.82 -3.07
C TYR A 139 8.66 5.11 -3.16
N TYR A 140 8.74 3.79 -3.32
CA TYR A 140 7.59 2.92 -3.48
C TYR A 140 7.67 1.70 -2.57
N ALA A 141 6.50 1.32 -2.08
CA ALA A 141 6.24 0.01 -1.51
C ALA A 141 5.09 -0.65 -2.28
N ALA A 142 5.22 -1.93 -2.57
CA ALA A 142 4.28 -2.64 -3.42
C ALA A 142 4.16 -4.11 -3.07
N ILE A 143 2.99 -4.66 -3.39
CA ILE A 143 2.64 -6.06 -3.20
C ILE A 143 2.13 -6.58 -4.55
N TRP A 144 2.63 -7.73 -4.97
CA TRP A 144 2.20 -8.45 -6.15
C TRP A 144 1.68 -9.84 -5.78
N ASP A 145 0.73 -10.37 -6.54
CA ASP A 145 0.28 -11.76 -6.42
C ASP A 145 0.03 -12.45 -7.76
N LYS A 146 -0.12 -13.78 -7.72
CA LYS A 146 -0.39 -14.67 -8.86
C LYS A 146 -1.84 -15.15 -8.93
N ALA A 147 -2.80 -14.43 -8.37
CA ALA A 147 -4.20 -14.82 -8.57
C ALA A 147 -4.58 -14.72 -10.06
N PRO A 148 -5.63 -15.39 -10.53
CA PRO A 148 -6.29 -15.02 -11.78
C PRO A 148 -6.75 -13.55 -11.72
N SER A 149 -6.75 -12.87 -12.86
CA SER A 149 -7.14 -11.45 -12.96
C SER A 149 -7.79 -11.16 -14.30
N PRO A 150 -8.81 -10.28 -14.32
CA PRO A 150 -9.15 -9.53 -15.52
C PRO A 150 -7.95 -8.70 -16.02
N PRO A 151 -8.00 -8.17 -17.25
CA PRO A 151 -7.03 -7.19 -17.73
C PRO A 151 -6.84 -6.05 -16.74
N TRP A 152 -5.60 -5.59 -16.60
CA TRP A 152 -5.25 -4.55 -15.65
C TRP A 152 -4.20 -3.61 -16.24
N VAL A 153 -4.18 -2.39 -15.72
CA VAL A 153 -3.18 -1.35 -16.06
C VAL A 153 -2.63 -0.81 -14.76
N ALA A 154 -1.31 -0.62 -14.69
CA ALA A 154 -0.66 0.05 -13.57
C ALA A 154 0.28 1.15 -14.07
N ARG A 155 0.31 2.26 -13.35
CA ARG A 155 1.17 3.42 -13.62
C ARG A 155 1.68 4.00 -12.30
N HIS A 156 2.87 4.59 -12.32
CA HIS A 156 3.49 5.27 -11.18
C HIS A 156 4.18 6.55 -11.66
N GLY A 157 4.44 7.47 -10.73
CA GLY A 157 5.12 8.74 -11.02
C GLY A 157 4.32 9.71 -11.90
N LEU A 158 3.01 9.51 -12.06
CA LEU A 158 2.17 10.38 -12.88
C LEU A 158 1.99 11.73 -12.20
N ASN A 159 2.08 12.84 -12.90
CA ASN A 159 1.53 14.11 -12.41
C ASN A 159 -0.01 14.12 -12.52
N ALA A 160 -0.66 15.16 -11.98
CA ALA A 160 -2.12 15.26 -11.98
C ALA A 160 -2.76 15.19 -13.39
N GLN A 161 -2.18 15.89 -14.37
CA GLN A 161 -2.70 15.89 -15.75
C GLN A 161 -2.55 14.52 -16.40
N GLN A 162 -1.42 13.84 -16.19
CA GLN A 162 -1.17 12.50 -16.70
C GLN A 162 -2.09 11.48 -16.04
N TYR A 163 -2.31 11.57 -14.73
CA TYR A 163 -3.27 10.72 -14.03
C TYR A 163 -4.68 10.90 -14.59
N GLN A 164 -5.11 12.15 -14.78
CA GLN A 164 -6.42 12.44 -15.37
C GLN A 164 -6.56 11.88 -16.79
N ALA A 165 -5.54 12.05 -17.63
CA ALA A 165 -5.54 11.49 -18.99
C ALA A 165 -5.64 9.96 -19.00
N VAL A 166 -4.92 9.27 -18.11
CA VAL A 166 -5.01 7.80 -17.97
C VAL A 166 -6.40 7.39 -17.48
N TYR A 167 -6.96 8.12 -16.52
CA TYR A 167 -8.30 7.87 -16.01
C TYR A 167 -9.36 8.02 -17.12
N ASP A 168 -9.35 9.15 -17.84
CA ASP A 168 -10.29 9.45 -18.92
C ASP A 168 -10.16 8.47 -20.09
N GLN A 169 -8.96 7.91 -20.31
CA GLN A 169 -8.74 6.85 -21.30
C GLN A 169 -9.34 5.51 -20.84
N LEU A 170 -9.13 5.12 -19.59
CA LEU A 170 -9.40 3.75 -19.10
C LEU A 170 -10.85 3.55 -18.67
N VAL A 171 -11.48 4.55 -18.06
CA VAL A 171 -12.87 4.42 -17.55
C VAL A 171 -13.87 4.09 -18.66
N PRO A 172 -13.88 4.75 -19.82
CA PRO A 172 -14.78 4.40 -20.92
C PRO A 172 -14.55 2.99 -21.49
N GLN A 173 -13.37 2.39 -21.23
CA GLN A 173 -13.02 1.03 -21.65
C GLN A 173 -13.42 -0.04 -20.62
N GLY A 174 -14.11 0.34 -19.55
CA GLY A 174 -14.59 -0.56 -18.50
C GLY A 174 -13.56 -0.85 -17.40
N TYR A 175 -12.51 -0.04 -17.28
CA TYR A 175 -11.56 -0.19 -16.17
C TYR A 175 -11.97 0.67 -14.97
N ARG A 176 -11.89 0.10 -13.76
CA ARG A 176 -12.00 0.85 -12.49
C ARG A 176 -10.63 0.98 -11.81
N ALA A 177 -10.37 2.12 -11.18
CA ALA A 177 -9.23 2.25 -10.28
C ALA A 177 -9.49 1.43 -9.00
N THR A 178 -8.61 0.48 -8.69
CA THR A 178 -8.69 -0.35 -7.47
C THR A 178 -7.65 0.08 -6.43
N VAL A 179 -6.60 0.79 -6.85
CA VAL A 179 -5.60 1.42 -6.00
C VAL A 179 -5.27 2.79 -6.59
N VAL A 180 -5.24 3.81 -5.73
CA VAL A 180 -4.68 5.13 -6.03
C VAL A 180 -3.88 5.57 -4.82
N SER A 181 -2.62 5.94 -5.04
CA SER A 181 -1.71 6.50 -4.05
C SER A 181 -1.25 7.86 -4.56
N ALA A 182 -1.67 8.92 -3.88
CA ALA A 182 -1.18 10.28 -4.12
C ALA A 182 -0.07 10.60 -3.11
N TYR A 183 0.97 11.30 -3.56
CA TYR A 183 2.08 11.76 -2.73
C TYR A 183 2.70 13.02 -3.34
N THR A 184 3.29 13.88 -2.51
CA THR A 184 3.83 15.18 -2.96
C THR A 184 5.35 15.15 -2.98
N LEU A 185 5.94 15.33 -4.17
CA LEU A 185 7.38 15.37 -4.39
C LEU A 185 7.88 16.82 -4.42
N GLY A 186 8.61 17.23 -3.37
CA GLY A 186 9.04 18.64 -3.23
C GLY A 186 7.87 19.60 -3.00
N ALA A 187 8.05 20.87 -3.31
CA ALA A 187 6.99 21.88 -3.14
C ALA A 187 5.91 21.74 -4.24
N ASN A 188 4.70 21.32 -3.85
CA ASN A 188 3.49 21.29 -4.67
C ASN A 188 3.57 20.46 -5.96
N GLN A 189 4.40 19.42 -6.02
CA GLN A 189 4.38 18.50 -7.16
C GLN A 189 3.73 17.18 -6.77
N ASP A 190 2.41 17.14 -6.90
CA ASP A 190 1.67 15.91 -6.69
C ASP A 190 2.05 14.86 -7.73
N ARG A 191 2.14 13.63 -7.25
CA ARG A 191 2.42 12.44 -8.01
C ARG A 191 1.45 11.34 -7.61
N TYR A 192 1.15 10.49 -8.59
CA TYR A 192 0.17 9.43 -8.45
C TYR A 192 0.77 8.09 -8.90
N ALA A 193 0.49 7.06 -8.12
CA ALA A 193 0.59 5.67 -8.54
C ALA A 193 -0.78 5.02 -8.44
N ALA A 194 -1.17 4.24 -9.44
CA ALA A 194 -2.50 3.68 -9.50
C ALA A 194 -2.54 2.36 -10.27
N ILE A 195 -3.51 1.54 -9.89
CA ILE A 195 -3.82 0.25 -10.50
C ILE A 195 -5.29 0.29 -10.91
N TRP A 196 -5.54 -0.01 -12.18
CA TRP A 196 -6.86 -0.16 -12.74
C TRP A 196 -7.10 -1.60 -13.17
N VAL A 197 -8.29 -2.11 -12.96
CA VAL A 197 -8.69 -3.47 -13.33
C VAL A 197 -9.98 -3.38 -14.14
N LYS A 198 -10.05 -4.12 -15.24
CA LYS A 198 -11.23 -4.20 -16.10
C LYS A 198 -12.35 -4.95 -15.39
N GLU A 199 -13.57 -4.43 -15.47
CA GLU A 199 -14.80 -5.10 -15.05
C GLU A 199 -15.50 -5.81 -16.20
#